data_AF-A0A9D7PCM5-F1
#
_entry.id   AF-A0A9D7PCM5-F1
#
_cell.length_a   1.000
_cell.length_b   1.000
_cell.length_c   1.000
_cell.angle_alpha   90.00
_cell.angle_beta   90.00
_cell.angle_gamma   90.00
#
_symmetry.space_group_name_H-M   'P 1'
#
loop_
_entity.id
_entity.type
_entity.pdbx_description
1 polymer ?
#
loop_
_entity_poly.entity_id
_entity_poly.type
_entity_poly.pdbx_seq_one_letter_code
_entity_poly.pdbx_strand_id
1 'polypeptide(L)'
;MSDGYELRGQRYPFGYLEKAVLGDQIKVERWLRESGLSEARTWDDLLAIAKEINGLPDLKEQRQHPEFRLTLVIGIWLARRQSGEDVWPADCLDYTFDELEFYGENEDDEGKDVAAK
;
A
#
# COMPACT_ATOMS: atom_id res chain seq x y z
N MET A 1 2.06 -5.41 -18.55
CA MET A 1 2.00 -3.92 -18.60
C MET A 1 2.52 -3.38 -17.26
N SER A 2 2.59 -2.06 -16.99
CA SER A 2 2.95 -1.60 -15.63
C SER A 2 1.69 -1.52 -14.78
N ASP A 3 1.63 -2.26 -13.68
CA ASP A 3 0.50 -2.25 -12.76
C ASP A 3 0.68 -1.14 -11.69
N GLY A 4 -0.41 -0.67 -11.11
CA GLY A 4 -0.39 0.42 -10.13
C GLY A 4 -1.77 0.78 -9.58
N TYR A 5 -1.86 1.99 -9.05
CA TYR A 5 -3.12 2.54 -8.56
C TYR A 5 -3.32 3.99 -9.00
N GLU A 6 -4.57 4.38 -9.19
CA GLU A 6 -5.01 5.75 -9.38
C GLU A 6 -5.61 6.26 -8.07
N LEU A 7 -5.11 7.40 -7.61
CA LEU A 7 -5.58 8.07 -6.39
C LEU A 7 -5.89 9.52 -6.75
N ARG A 8 -7.14 9.94 -6.57
CA ARG A 8 -7.61 11.32 -6.86
C ARG A 8 -7.25 11.78 -8.29
N GLY A 9 -7.36 10.89 -9.27
CA GLY A 9 -7.07 11.19 -10.69
C GLY A 9 -5.58 11.19 -11.06
N GLN A 10 -4.68 10.81 -10.14
CA GLN A 10 -3.25 10.67 -10.41
C GLN A 10 -2.83 9.21 -10.35
N ARG A 11 -2.12 8.76 -11.40
CA ARG A 11 -1.63 7.38 -11.51
C ARG A 11 -0.25 7.22 -10.92
N TYR A 12 -0.10 6.16 -10.15
CA TYR A 12 1.14 5.78 -9.50
C TYR A 12 1.44 4.31 -9.81
N PRO A 13 2.59 4.01 -10.45
CA PRO A 13 3.05 2.63 -10.59
C PRO A 13 3.27 2.00 -9.21
N PHE A 14 3.01 0.69 -9.06
CA PHE A 14 3.26 0.04 -7.78
C PHE A 14 4.71 0.21 -7.32
N GLY A 15 4.84 0.70 -6.09
CA GLY A 15 6.11 0.80 -5.40
C GLY A 15 6.47 -0.54 -4.78
N TYR A 16 7.60 -1.11 -5.19
CA TYR A 16 8.12 -2.32 -4.55
C TYR A 16 8.85 -1.93 -3.27
N LEU A 17 8.42 -2.45 -2.12
CA LEU A 17 9.05 -2.20 -0.81
C LEU A 17 10.56 -2.49 -0.83
N GLU A 18 10.99 -3.48 -1.61
CA GLU A 18 12.41 -3.84 -1.79
C GLU A 18 13.25 -2.74 -2.46
N LYS A 19 12.62 -1.79 -3.15
CA LYS A 19 13.27 -0.65 -3.81
C LYS A 19 13.32 0.60 -2.92
N ALA A 20 12.78 0.55 -1.70
CA ALA A 20 12.89 1.66 -0.77
C ALA A 20 14.35 1.88 -0.36
N VAL A 21 14.83 3.12 -0.49
CA VAL A 21 16.18 3.49 -0.06
C VAL A 21 16.27 3.48 1.47
N LEU A 22 17.47 3.25 2.02
CA LEU A 22 17.67 3.14 3.48
C LEU A 22 17.11 4.34 4.27
N GLY A 23 17.25 5.55 3.73
CA GLY A 23 16.70 6.75 4.38
C GLY A 23 15.17 6.74 4.49
N ASP A 24 14.48 6.15 3.52
CA ASP A 24 13.03 6.00 3.51
C ASP A 24 12.61 4.90 4.51
N GLN A 25 13.35 3.78 4.57
CA GLN A 25 13.12 2.72 5.56
C GLN A 25 13.19 3.27 6.99
N ILE A 26 14.25 4.01 7.34
CA ILE A 26 14.44 4.61 8.68
C ILE A 26 13.29 5.58 9.02
N LYS A 27 12.81 6.37 8.05
CA LYS A 27 11.69 7.29 8.27
C LYS A 27 10.41 6.53 8.61
N VAL A 28 10.11 5.44 7.91
CA VAL A 28 8.93 4.62 8.19
C VAL A 28 9.05 3.93 9.53
N GLU A 29 10.19 3.34 9.86
CA GLU A 29 10.40 2.70 11.17
C GLU A 29 10.18 3.67 12.33
N ARG A 30 10.70 4.90 12.20
CA ARG A 30 10.47 5.94 13.20
C ARG A 30 8.99 6.29 13.32
N TRP A 31 8.31 6.49 12.19
CA TRP A 31 6.89 6.81 12.17
C TRP A 31 6.03 5.71 12.79
N LEU A 32 6.31 4.42 12.49
CA LEU A 32 5.59 3.28 13.07
C LEU A 32 5.70 3.22 14.59
N ARG A 33 6.90 3.51 15.13
CA ARG A 33 7.13 3.54 16.59
C ARG A 33 6.34 4.66 17.28
N GLU A 34 6.10 5.76 16.58
CA GLU A 34 5.39 6.92 17.11
C GLU A 34 3.86 6.82 16.93
N SER A 35 3.39 6.14 15.87
CA SER A 35 1.97 6.14 15.49
C SER A 35 1.11 5.10 16.24
N GLY A 36 1.69 3.99 16.68
CA GLY A 36 0.96 2.89 17.33
C GLY A 36 -0.07 2.20 16.44
N LEU A 37 0.01 2.38 15.11
CA LEU A 37 -0.95 1.84 14.14
C LEU A 37 -0.79 0.35 13.83
N SER A 38 0.32 -0.24 14.26
CA SER A 38 0.72 -1.61 13.96
C SER A 38 1.61 -2.16 15.06
N GLU A 39 1.86 -3.46 15.08
CA GLU A 39 2.94 -4.06 15.87
C GLU A 39 4.28 -4.08 15.12
N ALA A 40 4.30 -3.82 13.81
CA ALA A 40 5.55 -3.69 13.06
C ALA A 40 6.42 -2.54 13.60
N ARG A 41 7.72 -2.79 13.80
CA ARG A 41 8.68 -1.79 14.31
C ARG A 41 9.89 -1.60 13.41
N THR A 42 10.11 -2.52 12.48
CA THR A 42 11.24 -2.54 11.55
C THR A 42 10.76 -2.66 10.10
N TRP A 43 11.63 -2.31 9.17
CA TRP A 43 11.37 -2.52 7.75
C TRP A 43 11.23 -4.01 7.40
N ASP A 44 11.99 -4.88 8.06
CA ASP A 44 11.90 -6.33 7.87
C ASP A 44 10.54 -6.87 8.34
N ASP A 45 9.97 -6.34 9.43
CA ASP A 45 8.61 -6.70 9.85
C ASP A 45 7.58 -6.34 8.77
N LEU A 46 7.68 -5.13 8.19
CA LEU A 46 6.80 -4.70 7.10
C LEU A 46 6.95 -5.59 5.86
N LEU A 47 8.16 -5.98 5.51
CA LEU A 47 8.41 -6.90 4.38
C LEU A 47 7.82 -8.29 4.66
N ALA A 48 7.93 -8.80 5.89
CA ALA A 48 7.35 -10.07 6.29
C ALA A 48 5.82 -10.05 6.19
N ILE A 49 5.19 -9.00 6.73
CA ILE A 49 3.73 -8.80 6.66
C ILE A 49 3.26 -8.67 5.21
N ALA A 50 3.95 -7.89 4.39
CA ALA A 50 3.60 -7.73 2.98
C ALA A 50 3.71 -9.07 2.22
N LYS A 51 4.72 -9.89 2.52
CA LYS A 51 4.86 -11.24 1.95
C LYS A 51 3.78 -12.19 2.43
N GLU A 52 3.40 -12.13 3.71
CA GLU A 52 2.30 -12.91 4.28
C GLU A 52 0.99 -12.59 3.56
N ILE A 53 0.66 -11.30 3.41
CA ILE A 53 -0.54 -10.84 2.70
C ILE A 53 -0.50 -11.29 1.24
N ASN A 54 0.58 -11.04 0.52
CA ASN A 54 0.71 -11.44 -0.89
C ASN A 54 0.71 -12.96 -1.10
N GLY A 55 0.98 -13.75 -0.04
CA GLY A 55 0.88 -15.19 -0.06
C GLY A 55 -0.54 -15.74 0.10
N LEU A 56 -1.52 -14.88 0.42
CA LEU A 56 -2.93 -15.27 0.52
C LEU A 56 -3.55 -15.50 -0.86
N PRO A 57 -4.56 -16.40 -0.96
CA PRO A 57 -5.07 -16.93 -2.24
C PRO A 57 -5.71 -15.89 -3.14
N ASP A 58 -6.40 -14.90 -2.57
CA ASP A 58 -7.14 -13.89 -3.33
C ASP A 58 -7.20 -12.55 -2.58
N LEU A 59 -7.61 -11.50 -3.31
CA LEU A 59 -7.71 -10.14 -2.77
C LEU A 59 -8.73 -10.02 -1.62
N LYS A 60 -9.75 -10.88 -1.58
CA LYS A 60 -10.77 -10.87 -0.54
C LYS A 60 -10.19 -11.37 0.78
N GLU A 61 -9.38 -12.43 0.76
CA GLU A 61 -8.63 -12.91 1.93
C GLU A 61 -7.55 -11.90 2.33
N GLN A 62 -6.84 -11.31 1.38
CA GLN A 62 -5.86 -10.25 1.65
C GLN A 62 -6.48 -9.07 2.42
N ARG A 63 -7.65 -8.60 1.99
CA ARG A 63 -8.37 -7.48 2.64
C ARG A 63 -8.82 -7.78 4.08
N GLN A 64 -8.92 -9.04 4.46
CA GLN A 64 -9.29 -9.44 5.82
C GLN A 64 -8.09 -9.44 6.77
N HIS A 65 -6.85 -9.40 6.23
CA HIS A 65 -5.65 -9.34 7.04
C HIS A 65 -5.62 -8.03 7.86
N PRO A 66 -5.35 -8.06 9.18
CA PRO A 66 -5.40 -6.87 10.04
C PRO A 66 -4.44 -5.76 9.59
N GLU A 67 -3.29 -6.14 9.04
CA GLU A 67 -2.26 -5.21 8.56
C GLU A 67 -2.45 -4.79 7.09
N PHE A 68 -3.47 -5.29 6.38
CA PHE A 68 -3.67 -4.98 4.96
C PHE A 68 -3.70 -3.48 4.67
N ARG A 69 -4.46 -2.73 5.48
CA ARG A 69 -4.59 -1.29 5.33
C ARG A 69 -3.26 -0.57 5.56
N LEU A 70 -2.47 -1.00 6.54
CA LEU A 70 -1.15 -0.43 6.76
C LEU A 70 -0.24 -0.69 5.56
N THR A 71 -0.17 -1.93 5.08
CA THR A 71 0.67 -2.27 3.93
C THR A 71 0.27 -1.52 2.67
N LEU A 72 -1.04 -1.27 2.48
CA LEU A 72 -1.54 -0.46 1.39
C LEU A 72 -1.10 1.01 1.51
N VAL A 73 -1.23 1.59 2.71
CA VAL A 73 -0.77 2.96 2.99
C VAL A 73 0.73 3.12 2.73
N ILE A 74 1.56 2.17 3.17
CA ILE A 74 3.00 2.18 2.91
C ILE A 74 3.29 2.01 1.41
N GLY A 75 2.56 1.12 0.72
CA GLY A 75 2.68 0.96 -0.73
C GLY A 75 2.37 2.25 -1.49
N ILE A 76 1.30 2.93 -1.11
CA ILE A 76 0.89 4.21 -1.70
C ILE A 76 1.94 5.29 -1.43
N TRP A 77 2.38 5.40 -0.18
CA TRP A 77 3.43 6.34 0.20
C TRP A 77 4.71 6.14 -0.63
N LEU A 78 5.15 4.88 -0.77
CA LEU A 78 6.38 4.56 -1.50
C LEU A 78 6.26 4.89 -2.98
N ALA A 79 5.14 4.59 -3.61
CA ALA A 79 4.91 4.91 -5.01
C ALA A 79 4.84 6.43 -5.25
N ARG A 80 4.20 7.21 -4.37
CA ARG A 80 4.26 8.68 -4.41
C ARG A 80 5.69 9.21 -4.29
N ARG A 81 6.47 8.67 -3.35
CA ARG A 81 7.91 8.99 -3.19
C ARG A 81 8.72 8.68 -4.44
N GLN A 82 8.49 7.52 -5.05
CA GLN A 82 9.19 7.09 -6.27
C GLN A 82 8.79 7.93 -7.50
N SER A 83 7.58 8.50 -7.51
CA SER A 83 7.14 9.50 -8.50
C SER A 83 7.72 10.90 -8.25
N GLY A 84 8.56 11.09 -7.22
CA GLY A 84 9.25 12.35 -6.92
C GLY A 84 8.52 13.26 -5.94
N GLU A 85 7.42 12.80 -5.33
CA GLU A 85 6.74 13.58 -4.28
C GLU A 85 7.51 13.51 -2.95
N ASP A 86 7.43 14.58 -2.17
CA ASP A 86 7.97 14.62 -0.80
C ASP A 86 6.83 14.53 0.22
N VAL A 87 6.46 13.28 0.54
CA VAL A 87 5.31 12.94 1.39
C VAL A 87 5.72 11.99 2.51
N TRP A 88 4.97 12.01 3.60
CA TRP A 88 5.11 11.11 4.74
C TRP A 88 4.04 10.01 4.72
N PRO A 89 4.26 8.86 5.38
CA PRO A 89 3.24 7.82 5.47
C PRO A 89 1.90 8.33 6.05
N ALA A 90 1.95 9.28 6.98
CA ALA A 90 0.77 9.91 7.55
C ALA A 90 -0.09 10.66 6.50
N ASP A 91 0.53 11.25 5.48
CA ASP A 91 -0.17 11.95 4.39
C ASP A 91 -0.93 10.99 3.46
N CYS A 92 -0.68 9.69 3.61
CA CYS A 92 -1.32 8.63 2.84
C CYS A 92 -2.41 7.91 3.66
N LEU A 93 -2.86 8.46 4.78
CA LEU A 93 -4.01 7.94 5.54
C LEU A 93 -5.34 8.61 5.15
N ASP A 94 -5.27 9.77 4.47
CA ASP A 94 -6.43 10.60 4.15
C ASP A 94 -6.99 10.27 2.76
N TYR A 95 -7.52 9.06 2.60
CA TYR A 95 -8.31 8.65 1.43
C TYR A 95 -9.33 7.58 1.81
N THR A 96 -10.43 7.53 1.06
CA THR A 96 -11.43 6.46 1.11
C THR A 96 -11.11 5.39 0.07
N PHE A 97 -11.50 4.14 0.33
CA PHE A 97 -11.29 3.07 -0.65
C PHE A 97 -11.94 3.36 -2.01
N ASP A 98 -13.02 4.14 -2.05
CA ASP A 98 -13.70 4.55 -3.28
C ASP A 98 -12.89 5.57 -4.09
N GLU A 99 -11.90 6.25 -3.50
CA GLU A 99 -10.96 7.15 -4.19
C GLU A 99 -9.74 6.41 -4.76
N LEU A 100 -9.63 5.09 -4.52
CA LEU A 100 -8.50 4.26 -4.91
C LEU A 100 -8.93 3.22 -5.96
N GLU A 101 -8.42 3.37 -7.18
CA GLU A 101 -8.62 2.40 -8.27
C GLU A 101 -7.29 1.68 -8.56
N PHE A 102 -7.33 0.37 -8.83
CA PHE A 102 -6.13 -0.39 -9.21
C PHE A 102 -6.13 -0.61 -10.73
N TYR A 103 -4.99 -0.43 -11.41
CA TYR A 103 -4.86 -0.69 -12.85
C TYR A 103 -3.74 -1.72 -13.11
N GLY A 104 -3.90 -2.60 -14.10
CA GLY A 104 -2.87 -3.61 -14.43
C GLY A 104 -3.43 -4.94 -14.95
N GLU A 105 -2.55 -5.91 -15.22
CA GLU A 105 -2.86 -7.23 -15.82
C GLU A 105 -3.81 -8.13 -14.99
N ASN A 106 -4.27 -7.67 -13.82
CA ASN A 106 -5.33 -8.29 -13.02
C ASN A 106 -6.71 -7.61 -13.20
N GLU A 107 -7.00 -7.02 -14.36
CA GLU A 107 -8.40 -6.67 -14.73
C GLU A 107 -9.33 -7.90 -14.73
N ASP A 108 -8.78 -9.13 -14.70
CA ASP A 108 -9.55 -10.37 -14.62
C ASP A 108 -10.07 -10.74 -13.20
N ASP A 109 -9.77 -9.95 -12.16
CA ASP A 109 -10.42 -10.04 -10.84
C ASP A 109 -11.38 -8.85 -10.55
N GLU A 110 -11.66 -7.99 -11.54
CA GLU A 110 -12.78 -7.04 -11.49
C GLU A 110 -14.11 -7.74 -11.82
N GLY A 111 -14.49 -8.66 -10.94
CA GLY A 111 -15.72 -9.45 -11.01
C GLY A 111 -16.70 -9.11 -9.89
N LYS A 112 -17.34 -7.93 -9.98
CA LYS A 112 -18.70 -7.62 -9.48
C LYS A 112 -18.99 -7.81 -7.98
N ASP A 113 -18.90 -6.74 -7.20
CA ASP A 113 -20.03 -6.19 -6.41
C ASP A 113 -19.57 -5.02 -5.53
N VAL A 114 -19.65 -3.80 -6.05
CA VAL A 114 -20.10 -2.61 -5.28
C VAL A 114 -20.65 -1.54 -6.24
N ALA A 115 -21.44 -2.00 -7.22
CA ALA A 115 -22.54 -1.18 -7.73
C ALA A 115 -23.79 -1.54 -6.91
N ALA A 116 -23.79 -1.17 -5.63
CA ALA A 116 -25.00 -1.17 -4.82
C ALA A 116 -25.67 0.19 -4.96
N LYS A 117 -26.72 0.15 -5.77
CA LYS A 117 -27.77 1.14 -6.01
C LYS A 117 -28.35 1.74 -4.73
#